data_AF-A0A520DTH5-F1
#
_entry.id   AF-A0A520DTH5-F1
#
_cell.length_a   1.000
_cell.length_b   1.000
_cell.length_c   1.000
_cell.angle_alpha   90.00
_cell.angle_beta   90.00
_cell.angle_gamma   90.00
#
_symmetry.space_group_name_H-M   'P 1'
#
loop_
_entity.id
_entity.type
_entity.pdbx_description
1 polymer ?
#
loop_
_entity_poly.entity_id
_entity_poly.type
_entity_poly.pdbx_seq_one_letter_code
_entity_poly.pdbx_strand_id
1 'polypeptide(L)'
;ATLGAMAQATGQVGSALQSLLDAVPGWRAWSLFDRPPLASAGEMAACRVALVGDAAHPMVPYLAQGAGMAIEDAVALADAVGDGEAASLPAAFEHYAAARWSRNAQVQARARRNGRIFHATGPVRLGRDLSMRLGGARLLDQPWLYGH
;
A
#
# COMPACT_ATOMS: atom_id res chain seq x y z
N ALA A 1 17.87 13.14 9.01
CA ALA A 1 18.37 12.06 9.90
C ALA A 1 19.87 11.95 9.72
N THR A 2 20.63 11.72 10.78
CA THR A 2 22.10 11.57 10.68
C THR A 2 22.44 10.16 10.20
N LEU A 3 23.60 10.00 9.54
CA LEU A 3 24.15 8.68 9.16
C LEU A 3 24.20 7.70 10.35
N GLY A 4 24.45 8.21 11.57
CA GLY A 4 24.48 7.40 12.79
C GLY A 4 23.12 6.80 13.19
N ALA A 5 22.01 7.54 13.01
CA ALA A 5 20.67 7.02 13.28
C ALA A 5 20.28 5.92 12.28
N MET A 6 20.70 6.05 11.02
CA MET A 6 20.50 5.03 10.01
C MET A 6 21.33 3.77 10.31
N ALA A 7 22.61 3.91 10.66
CA ALA A 7 23.47 2.78 11.00
C ALA A 7 22.94 1.98 12.20
N GLN A 8 22.40 2.65 13.22
CA GLN A 8 21.72 1.98 14.33
C GLN A 8 20.46 1.24 13.88
N ALA A 9 19.67 1.83 12.98
CA ALA A 9 18.44 1.22 12.49
C ALA A 9 18.66 0.01 11.57
N THR A 10 19.71 0.03 10.74
CA THR A 10 20.01 -1.07 9.81
C THR A 10 20.80 -2.20 10.46
N GLY A 11 21.56 -1.90 11.52
CA GLY A 11 22.46 -2.87 12.14
C GLY A 11 23.54 -3.34 11.16
N GLN A 12 24.01 -4.58 11.36
CA GLN A 12 24.96 -5.20 10.42
C GLN A 12 24.23 -5.68 9.17
N VAL A 13 24.68 -5.18 8.02
CA VAL A 13 24.16 -5.53 6.70
C VAL A 13 25.27 -6.08 5.80
N GLY A 14 24.90 -6.75 4.70
CA GLY A 14 25.86 -7.22 3.71
C GLY A 14 26.60 -6.07 3.01
N SER A 15 27.80 -6.35 2.51
CA SER A 15 28.69 -5.34 1.91
C SER A 15 28.02 -4.54 0.77
N ALA A 16 27.23 -5.19 -0.07
CA ALA A 16 26.52 -4.52 -1.16
C ALA A 16 25.52 -3.46 -0.65
N LEU A 17 24.77 -3.76 0.42
CA LEU A 17 23.86 -2.79 1.02
C LEU A 17 24.65 -1.69 1.72
N GLN A 18 25.73 -2.03 2.43
CA GLN A 18 26.59 -1.03 3.07
C GLN A 18 27.15 0.00 2.06
N SER A 19 27.66 -0.46 0.92
CA SER A 19 28.16 0.44 -0.13
C SER A 19 27.09 1.39 -0.67
N LEU A 20 25.83 0.92 -0.79
CA LEU A 20 24.71 1.77 -1.20
C LEU A 20 24.38 2.83 -0.13
N LEU A 21 24.47 2.47 1.14
CA LEU A 21 24.23 3.40 2.25
C LEU A 21 25.28 4.52 2.28
N ASP A 22 26.55 4.17 2.05
CA ASP A 22 27.68 5.11 2.08
C ASP A 22 27.69 6.05 0.87
N ALA A 23 27.12 5.64 -0.27
CA ALA A 23 27.06 6.44 -1.50
C ALA A 23 26.07 7.62 -1.42
N VAL A 24 25.13 7.61 -0.48
CA VAL A 24 24.09 8.64 -0.36
C VAL A 24 24.58 9.77 0.56
N PRO A 25 24.71 11.02 0.05
CA PRO A 25 25.34 12.12 0.78
C PRO A 25 24.50 12.66 1.96
N GLY A 26 23.22 12.30 2.04
CA GLY A 26 22.36 12.76 3.14
C GLY A 26 21.02 12.04 3.17
N TRP A 27 20.52 11.81 4.39
CA TRP A 27 19.33 11.00 4.63
C TRP A 27 18.16 11.78 5.22
N ARG A 28 16.97 11.54 4.67
CA ARG A 28 15.70 11.95 5.25
C ARG A 28 14.97 10.72 5.77
N ALA A 29 14.51 10.80 7.01
CA ALA A 29 13.68 9.76 7.60
C ALA A 29 12.22 10.14 7.42
N TRP A 30 11.43 9.21 6.91
CA TRP A 30 9.99 9.33 6.77
C TRP A 30 9.33 8.27 7.63
N SER A 31 8.58 8.69 8.64
CA SER A 31 7.81 7.76 9.46
C SER A 31 6.66 7.21 8.63
N LEU A 32 6.58 5.88 8.55
CA LEU A 32 5.52 5.20 7.82
C LEU A 32 4.27 5.11 8.70
N PHE A 33 3.19 5.73 8.23
CA PHE A 33 1.87 5.67 8.86
C PHE A 33 0.86 5.07 7.88
N ASP A 34 -0.14 4.37 8.42
CA ASP A 34 -1.29 3.88 7.67
C ASP A 34 -2.56 3.94 8.54
N ARG A 35 -3.69 3.48 7.99
CA ARG A 35 -4.94 3.30 8.74
C ARG A 35 -5.41 1.85 8.65
N PRO A 36 -6.28 1.40 9.60
CA PRO A 36 -7.01 0.15 9.44
C PRO A 36 -7.60 0.03 8.04
N PRO A 37 -7.60 -1.18 7.43
CA PRO A 37 -8.28 -1.39 6.16
C PRO A 37 -9.72 -0.90 6.22
N LEU A 38 -10.20 -0.34 5.12
CA LEU A 38 -11.58 0.09 4.99
C LEU A 38 -12.55 -1.05 5.37
N ALA A 39 -13.55 -0.73 6.17
CA ALA A 39 -14.58 -1.65 6.64
C ALA A 39 -15.88 -1.56 5.83
N SER A 40 -16.12 -0.43 5.14
CA SER A 40 -17.32 -0.24 4.33
C SER A 40 -17.16 0.85 3.27
N ALA A 41 -18.07 0.88 2.29
CA ALA A 41 -18.16 1.95 1.30
C ALA A 41 -18.41 3.34 1.92
N GLY A 42 -19.13 3.40 3.05
CA GLY A 42 -19.43 4.66 3.75
C GLY A 42 -18.20 5.39 4.28
N GLU A 43 -17.06 4.71 4.40
CA GLU A 43 -15.77 5.32 4.77
C GLU A 43 -15.08 6.02 3.58
N MET A 44 -15.52 5.74 2.34
CA MET A 44 -15.03 6.40 1.14
C MET A 44 -15.98 7.47 0.61
N ALA A 45 -17.29 7.34 0.82
CA ALA A 45 -18.25 8.34 0.36
C ALA A 45 -19.44 8.48 1.31
N ALA A 46 -19.89 9.73 1.48
CA ALA A 46 -21.10 10.06 2.20
C ALA A 46 -21.70 11.35 1.63
N CYS A 47 -23.00 11.31 1.31
CA CYS A 47 -23.72 12.44 0.75
C CYS A 47 -23.00 13.05 -0.47
N ARG A 48 -22.51 14.29 -0.37
CA ARG A 48 -21.85 15.01 -1.47
C ARG A 48 -20.32 15.02 -1.35
N VAL A 49 -19.75 14.07 -0.61
CA VAL A 49 -18.30 13.97 -0.40
C VAL A 49 -17.83 12.57 -0.76
N ALA A 50 -16.79 12.48 -1.59
CA ALA A 50 -16.05 11.26 -1.87
C ALA A 50 -14.56 11.49 -1.53
N LEU A 51 -13.95 10.51 -0.88
CA LEU A 51 -12.53 10.44 -0.55
C LEU A 51 -11.85 9.51 -1.55
N VAL A 52 -10.69 9.93 -2.07
CA VAL A 52 -9.88 9.19 -3.04
C VAL A 52 -8.44 9.06 -2.54
N GLY A 53 -7.74 8.00 -2.98
CA GLY A 53 -6.32 7.81 -2.66
C GLY A 53 -6.06 7.74 -1.15
N ASP A 54 -4.92 8.28 -0.69
CA ASP A 54 -4.52 8.25 0.72
C ASP A 54 -5.49 8.98 1.68
N ALA A 55 -6.42 9.80 1.17
CA ALA A 55 -7.49 10.37 2.01
C ALA A 55 -8.48 9.29 2.45
N ALA A 56 -8.72 8.28 1.60
CA ALA A 56 -9.59 7.14 1.89
C ALA A 56 -8.81 5.95 2.46
N HIS A 57 -7.70 5.56 1.82
CA HIS A 57 -7.04 4.27 2.08
C HIS A 57 -5.52 4.38 2.20
N PRO A 58 -4.99 5.20 3.13
CA PRO A 58 -3.54 5.31 3.32
C PRO A 58 -2.97 3.94 3.72
N MET A 59 -1.84 3.57 3.12
CA MET A 59 -1.24 2.24 3.27
C MET A 59 0.29 2.28 3.31
N VAL A 60 0.87 1.32 4.03
CA VAL A 60 2.33 1.12 4.01
C VAL A 60 2.83 0.67 2.63
N PRO A 61 4.02 1.08 2.18
CA PRO A 61 4.46 0.92 0.79
C PRO A 61 4.94 -0.50 0.41
N TYR A 62 4.60 -1.54 1.17
CA TYR A 62 5.10 -2.92 0.95
C TYR A 62 4.42 -3.68 -0.22
N LEU A 63 3.57 -2.99 -0.98
CA LEU A 63 3.06 -3.43 -2.27
C LEU A 63 3.32 -2.41 -3.40
N ALA A 64 3.80 -1.20 -3.07
CA ALA A 64 3.94 -0.08 -4.00
C ALA A 64 2.62 0.29 -4.75
N GLN A 65 1.47 0.18 -4.07
CA GLN A 65 0.14 0.34 -4.71
C GLN A 65 -0.65 1.57 -4.28
N GLY A 66 -0.19 2.40 -3.34
CA GLY A 66 -0.97 3.58 -2.93
C GLY A 66 -1.33 4.49 -4.11
N ALA A 67 -0.35 4.81 -4.95
CA ALA A 67 -0.57 5.62 -6.16
C ALA A 67 -1.44 4.89 -7.21
N GLY A 68 -1.22 3.58 -7.41
CA GLY A 68 -2.03 2.78 -8.33
C GLY A 68 -3.51 2.76 -7.94
N MET A 69 -3.80 2.57 -6.65
CA MET A 69 -5.17 2.60 -6.13
C MET A 69 -5.81 3.99 -6.27
N ALA A 70 -5.05 5.07 -6.08
CA ALA A 70 -5.55 6.43 -6.30
C ALA A 70 -5.92 6.69 -7.78
N ILE A 71 -5.14 6.15 -8.72
CA ILE A 71 -5.44 6.25 -10.16
C ILE A 71 -6.68 5.43 -10.51
N GLU A 72 -6.78 4.19 -10.04
CA GLU A 72 -7.98 3.35 -10.24
C GLU A 72 -9.23 4.00 -9.64
N ASP A 73 -9.12 4.63 -8.47
CA ASP A 73 -10.20 5.39 -7.86
C ASP A 73 -10.64 6.57 -8.73
N ALA A 74 -9.70 7.31 -9.32
CA ALA A 74 -10.01 8.44 -10.18
C ALA A 74 -10.80 7.99 -11.43
N VAL A 75 -10.43 6.86 -12.03
CA VAL A 75 -11.17 6.26 -13.15
C VAL A 75 -12.58 5.85 -12.72
N ALA A 76 -12.69 5.09 -11.63
CA ALA A 76 -14.00 4.62 -11.14
C ALA A 76 -14.92 5.77 -10.72
N LEU A 77 -14.37 6.84 -10.15
CA LEU A 77 -15.14 8.03 -9.79
C LEU A 77 -15.61 8.78 -11.03
N ALA A 78 -14.76 8.94 -12.04
CA ALA A 78 -15.12 9.55 -13.32
C ALA A 78 -16.25 8.77 -14.02
N ASP A 79 -16.14 7.45 -14.08
CA ASP A 79 -17.16 6.57 -14.67
C ASP A 79 -18.49 6.64 -13.90
N ALA A 80 -18.44 6.70 -12.57
CA ALA A 80 -19.65 6.78 -11.75
C ALA A 80 -20.37 8.14 -11.86
N VAL A 81 -19.61 9.24 -12.04
CA VAL A 81 -20.18 10.59 -12.20
C VAL A 81 -20.70 10.79 -13.62
N GLY A 82 -19.95 10.38 -14.64
CA GLY A 82 -20.30 10.56 -16.05
C GLY A 82 -20.66 12.00 -16.40
N ASP A 83 -21.65 12.17 -17.27
CA ASP A 83 -22.25 13.47 -17.63
C ASP A 83 -23.44 13.85 -16.70
N GLY A 84 -23.48 13.29 -15.49
CA GLY A 84 -24.58 13.45 -14.55
C GLY A 84 -24.74 14.87 -13.99
N GLU A 85 -25.95 15.20 -13.54
CA GLU A 85 -26.22 16.48 -12.90
C GLU A 85 -25.76 16.51 -11.44
N ALA A 86 -25.60 17.70 -10.86
CA ALA A 86 -25.22 17.85 -9.45
C ALA A 86 -26.20 17.14 -8.48
N ALA A 87 -27.46 16.94 -8.86
CA ALA A 87 -28.46 16.23 -8.07
C ALA A 87 -28.15 14.72 -7.92
N SER A 88 -27.47 14.10 -8.90
CA SER A 88 -27.16 12.66 -8.89
C SER A 88 -25.84 12.31 -8.20
N LEU A 89 -25.02 13.31 -7.84
CA LEU A 89 -23.70 13.09 -7.22
C LEU A 89 -23.72 12.18 -5.99
N PRO A 90 -24.68 12.26 -5.04
CA PRO A 90 -24.69 11.35 -3.91
C PRO A 90 -24.77 9.87 -4.31
N ALA A 91 -25.66 9.53 -5.25
CA ALA A 91 -25.79 8.17 -5.74
C ALA A 91 -24.55 7.72 -6.53
N ALA A 92 -23.96 8.62 -7.32
CA ALA A 92 -22.71 8.36 -8.04
C ALA A 92 -21.55 8.04 -7.09
N PHE A 93 -21.41 8.82 -6.01
CA PHE A 93 -20.34 8.62 -5.02
C PHE A 93 -20.53 7.32 -4.22
N GLU A 94 -21.77 6.95 -3.89
CA GLU A 94 -22.08 5.66 -3.27
C GLU A 94 -21.72 4.50 -4.20
N HIS A 95 -22.01 4.60 -5.50
CA HIS A 95 -21.64 3.58 -6.48
C HIS A 95 -20.12 3.45 -6.61
N TYR A 96 -19.41 4.57 -6.77
CA TYR A 96 -17.95 4.61 -6.77
C TYR A 96 -17.37 3.91 -5.52
N ALA A 97 -17.85 4.30 -4.34
CA ALA A 97 -17.36 3.74 -3.09
C ALA A 97 -17.64 2.23 -3.00
N ALA A 98 -18.85 1.79 -3.37
CA ALA A 98 -19.25 0.38 -3.38
C ALA A 98 -18.37 -0.48 -4.31
N ALA A 99 -17.96 0.06 -5.45
CA ALA A 99 -17.07 -0.62 -6.40
C ALA A 99 -15.62 -0.72 -5.91
N ARG A 100 -15.15 0.23 -5.10
CA ARG A 100 -13.72 0.39 -4.78
C ARG A 100 -13.30 -0.07 -3.38
N TRP A 101 -14.18 0.06 -2.38
CA TRP A 101 -13.78 -0.08 -0.97
C TRP A 101 -13.17 -1.45 -0.65
N SER A 102 -13.72 -2.53 -1.20
CA SER A 102 -13.28 -3.90 -0.91
C SER A 102 -11.88 -4.19 -1.48
N ARG A 103 -11.60 -3.69 -2.69
CA ARG A 103 -10.29 -3.79 -3.33
C ARG A 103 -9.25 -2.97 -2.56
N ASN A 104 -9.56 -1.73 -2.22
CA ASN A 104 -8.67 -0.86 -1.43
C ASN A 104 -8.37 -1.49 -0.05
N ALA A 105 -9.37 -2.03 0.64
CA ALA A 105 -9.21 -2.74 1.91
C ALA A 105 -8.29 -3.98 1.79
N GLN A 106 -8.48 -4.78 0.73
CA GLN A 106 -7.65 -5.96 0.47
C GLN A 106 -6.17 -5.58 0.27
N VAL A 107 -5.91 -4.51 -0.49
CA VAL A 107 -4.56 -3.99 -0.73
C VAL A 107 -3.93 -3.47 0.57
N GLN A 108 -4.67 -2.69 1.38
CA GLN A 108 -4.21 -2.23 2.70
C GLN A 108 -3.82 -3.42 3.61
N ALA A 109 -4.69 -4.43 3.72
CA ALA A 109 -4.44 -5.61 4.54
C ALA A 109 -3.21 -6.40 4.07
N ARG A 110 -3.05 -6.55 2.75
CA ARG A 110 -1.92 -7.27 2.15
C ARG A 110 -0.61 -6.48 2.28
N ALA A 111 -0.63 -5.16 2.15
CA ALA A 111 0.53 -4.31 2.38
C ALA A 111 1.05 -4.47 3.82
N ARG A 112 0.15 -4.43 4.82
CA ARG A 112 0.49 -4.71 6.22
C ARG A 112 1.08 -6.10 6.42
N ARG A 113 0.49 -7.12 5.79
CA ARG A 113 1.00 -8.50 5.83
C ARG A 113 2.42 -8.58 5.25
N ASN A 114 2.67 -7.97 4.10
CA ASN A 114 3.99 -7.95 3.48
C ASN A 114 5.03 -7.26 4.35
N GLY A 115 4.67 -6.16 5.01
CA GLY A 115 5.55 -5.50 5.97
C GLY A 115 6.07 -6.43 7.07
N ARG A 116 5.19 -7.27 7.63
CA ARG A 116 5.57 -8.29 8.63
C ARG A 116 6.43 -9.40 8.06
N ILE A 117 6.15 -9.84 6.82
CA ILE A 117 6.92 -10.91 6.15
C ILE A 117 8.33 -10.42 5.81
N PHE A 118 8.48 -9.21 5.28
CA PHE A 118 9.78 -8.65 4.92
C PHE A 118 10.67 -8.43 6.15
N HIS A 119 10.08 -7.97 7.26
CA HIS A 119 10.79 -7.76 8.52
C HIS A 119 10.71 -8.95 9.49
N ALA A 120 10.43 -10.16 8.99
CA ALA A 120 10.37 -11.35 9.83
C ALA A 120 11.70 -11.59 10.55
N THR A 121 11.61 -11.94 11.84
CA THR A 121 12.75 -12.25 12.72
C THR A 121 12.62 -13.67 13.29
N GLY A 122 13.70 -14.17 13.91
CA GLY A 122 13.69 -15.45 14.63
C GLY A 122 13.24 -16.64 13.76
N PRO A 123 12.38 -17.55 14.28
CA PRO A 123 11.90 -18.70 13.54
C PRO A 123 11.12 -18.36 12.26
N VAL A 124 10.38 -17.24 12.26
CA VAL A 124 9.61 -16.79 11.09
C VAL A 124 10.54 -16.40 9.94
N ARG A 125 11.69 -15.77 10.25
CA ARG A 125 12.74 -15.50 9.25
C ARG A 125 13.23 -16.79 8.62
N LEU A 126 13.55 -17.80 9.42
CA LEU A 126 14.08 -19.08 8.91
C LEU A 126 13.08 -19.75 7.97
N GLY A 127 11.80 -19.77 8.35
CA GLY A 127 10.73 -20.29 7.50
C GLY A 127 10.63 -19.52 6.18
N ARG A 128 10.56 -18.18 6.24
CA ARG A 128 10.49 -17.30 5.07
C ARG A 128 11.70 -17.49 4.14
N ASP A 129 12.91 -17.58 4.67
CA ASP A 129 14.14 -17.77 3.90
C ASP A 129 14.18 -19.14 3.21
N LEU A 130 13.75 -20.20 3.91
CA LEU A 130 13.64 -21.54 3.34
C LEU A 130 12.58 -21.59 2.23
N SER A 131 11.40 -21.00 2.47
CA SER A 131 10.35 -20.92 1.45
C SER A 131 10.84 -20.18 0.21
N MET A 132 11.52 -19.05 0.36
CA MET A 132 12.08 -18.30 -0.77
C MET A 132 13.14 -19.08 -1.53
N ARG A 133 14.01 -19.84 -0.83
CA ARG A 133 15.01 -20.71 -1.47
C ARG A 133 14.39 -21.83 -2.30
N LEU A 134 13.28 -22.41 -1.84
CA LEU A 134 12.62 -23.54 -2.50
C LEU A 134 11.64 -23.10 -3.60
N GLY A 135 10.83 -22.07 -3.33
CA GLY A 135 9.76 -21.61 -4.22
C GLY A 135 10.15 -20.48 -5.18
N GLY A 136 11.30 -19.84 -4.95
CA GLY A 136 11.84 -18.78 -5.80
C GLY A 136 10.92 -17.56 -5.94
N ALA A 137 11.09 -16.82 -7.05
CA ALA A 137 10.37 -15.57 -7.31
C ALA A 137 8.84 -15.73 -7.43
N ARG A 138 8.35 -16.93 -7.79
CA ARG A 138 6.91 -17.21 -7.95
C ARG A 138 6.09 -16.99 -6.68
N LEU A 139 6.71 -17.12 -5.51
CA LEU A 139 6.06 -16.83 -4.23
C LEU A 139 5.74 -15.34 -4.03
N LEU A 140 6.35 -14.46 -4.83
CA LEU A 140 6.12 -13.02 -4.78
C LEU A 140 5.07 -12.56 -5.78
N ASP A 141 4.64 -13.42 -6.71
CA ASP A 141 3.65 -13.08 -7.73
C ASP A 141 2.33 -12.62 -7.09
N GLN A 142 1.76 -11.54 -7.63
CA GLN A 142 0.47 -10.99 -7.19
C GLN A 142 -0.50 -10.91 -8.38
N PRO A 143 -0.95 -12.05 -8.95
CA PRO A 143 -1.84 -12.04 -10.11
C PRO A 143 -3.19 -11.39 -9.81
N TRP A 144 -3.69 -11.51 -8.57
CA TRP A 144 -4.92 -10.85 -8.13
C TRP A 144 -4.81 -9.31 -8.13
N LEU A 145 -3.60 -8.77 -8.04
CA LEU A 145 -3.34 -7.33 -7.98
C LEU A 145 -3.20 -6.73 -9.39
N TYR A 146 -2.44 -7.41 -10.26
CA TYR A 146 -2.07 -6.93 -11.59
C TYR A 146 -2.85 -7.55 -12.75
N GLY A 147 -3.62 -8.61 -12.51
CA GLY A 147 -4.38 -9.32 -13.54
C GLY A 147 -5.78 -8.76 -13.77
N HIS A 148 -6.02 -7.51 -13.35
CA HIS A 148 -7.31 -6.84 -13.47
C HIS A 148 -7.34 -5.88 -14.65
#